data_AF-G9CG73-F1
#
_entry.id   AF-G9CG73-F1
#
_cell.length_a   1.000
_cell.length_b   1.000
_cell.length_c   1.000
_cell.angle_alpha   90.00
_cell.angle_beta   90.00
_cell.angle_gamma   90.00
#
_symmetry.space_group_name_H-M   'P 1'
#
loop_
_entity.id
_entity.type
_entity.pdbx_description
1 polymer ?
#
loop_
_entity_poly.entity_id
_entity_poly.type
_entity_poly.pdbx_seq_one_letter_code
_entity_poly.pdbx_strand_id
1 'polypeptide(L)' 'GNPEPWARDLKLEDFELLCLDGTRQPVTKARRCHLAMAPNHAVVSREEKAEHLKQVLLLQQ' A
#
# COMPACT_ATOMS: atom_id res chain seq x y z
N GLY A 1 1.26 14.12 8.47
CA GLY A 1 -0.18 13.86 8.56
C GLY A 1 -0.86 14.37 7.32
N ASN A 2 -2.02 13.81 6.97
CA ASN A 2 -2.85 14.32 5.89
C ASN A 2 -3.46 15.69 6.30
N PRO A 3 -3.31 16.78 5.52
CA PRO A 3 -3.81 18.12 5.90
C PRO A 3 -5.33 18.28 5.80
N GLU A 4 -6.03 17.32 5.20
CA GLU A 4 -7.48 17.37 5.01
C GLU A 4 -8.23 17.53 6.35
N PRO A 5 -9.27 18.40 6.43
CA PRO A 5 -9.97 18.69 7.69
C PRO A 5 -10.51 17.46 8.43
N TRP A 6 -10.97 16.44 7.69
CA TRP A 6 -11.51 15.21 8.27
C TRP A 6 -10.44 14.34 8.96
N ALA A 7 -9.17 14.50 8.58
CA ALA A 7 -8.06 13.66 9.04
C ALA A 7 -7.20 14.33 10.12
N ARG A 8 -7.49 15.59 10.48
CA ARG A 8 -6.62 16.45 11.29
C ARG A 8 -6.29 15.86 12.67
N ASP A 9 -7.28 15.29 13.33
CA ASP A 9 -7.18 14.87 14.73
C ASP A 9 -7.18 13.34 14.91
N LEU A 10 -7.12 12.59 13.81
CA LEU A 10 -7.05 11.14 13.81
C LEU A 10 -5.64 10.66 14.15
N LYS A 11 -5.54 9.75 15.10
CA LYS A 11 -4.29 9.14 15.54
C LYS A 11 -4.23 7.68 15.12
N LEU A 12 -3.02 7.12 15.15
CA LEU A 12 -2.79 5.75 14.71
C LEU A 12 -3.45 4.73 15.65
N GLU A 13 -3.56 5.08 16.93
CA GLU A 13 -4.19 4.28 17.99
C GLU A 13 -5.73 4.24 17.90
N ASP A 14 -6.34 5.15 17.14
CA ASP A 14 -7.80 5.19 16.94
C ASP A 14 -8.29 4.05 16.02
N PHE A 15 -7.35 3.29 15.42
CA PHE A 15 -7.63 2.26 14.43
C PHE A 15 -7.03 0.91 14.81
N GLU A 16 -7.71 -0.16 14.40
CA GLU A 16 -7.25 -1.55 14.55
C GLU A 16 -7.39 -2.30 13.22
N LEU A 17 -6.56 -3.34 13.06
CA LEU A 17 -6.68 -4.30 11.97
C LEU A 17 -7.69 -5.39 12.34
N LEU A 18 -8.40 -5.87 11.34
CA LEU A 18 -9.19 -7.09 11.43
C LEU A 18 -8.36 -8.26 10.91
N CYS A 19 -8.21 -9.29 11.74
CA CYS A 19 -7.46 -10.49 11.39
C CYS A 19 -8.42 -11.59 10.88
N LEU A 20 -7.88 -12.54 10.12
CA LEU A 20 -8.68 -13.65 9.55
C LEU A 20 -9.23 -14.61 10.63
N ASP A 21 -8.59 -14.67 11.80
CA ASP A 21 -9.04 -15.44 12.96
C ASP A 21 -10.14 -14.72 13.77
N GLY A 22 -10.63 -13.57 13.28
CA GLY A 22 -11.65 -12.75 13.93
C GLY A 22 -11.12 -11.84 15.05
N THR A 23 -9.83 -11.92 15.38
CA THR A 23 -9.22 -11.02 16.38
C THR A 23 -8.93 -9.63 15.78
N ARG A 24 -8.57 -8.69 16.66
CA ARG A 24 -8.09 -7.36 16.30
C ARG A 24 -6.66 -7.15 16.78
N GLN A 25 -5.88 -6.39 16.01
CA GLN A 25 -4.50 -6.03 16.37
C GLN A 25 -4.17 -4.57 16.03
N PRO A 26 -3.18 -3.97 16.71
CA PRO A 26 -2.70 -2.64 16.35
C PRO A 26 -2.24 -2.58 14.89
N VAL A 27 -2.43 -1.43 14.22
CA VAL A 27 -2.10 -1.27 12.79
C VAL A 27 -0.63 -1.50 12.43
N THR A 28 0.28 -1.42 13.42
CA THR A 28 1.70 -1.76 13.25
C THR A 28 1.97 -3.26 13.04
N LYS A 29 0.96 -4.13 13.20
CA LYS A 29 1.09 -5.59 13.07
C LYS A 29 0.63 -6.14 11.71
N ALA A 30 0.46 -5.29 10.69
CA ALA A 30 -0.02 -5.68 9.36
C ALA A 30 0.73 -6.88 8.75
N ARG A 31 2.04 -7.04 9.01
CA ARG A 31 2.80 -8.22 8.54
C ARG A 31 2.29 -9.57 9.06
N ARG A 32 1.66 -9.59 10.24
CA ARG A 32 1.09 -10.81 10.87
C ARG A 32 -0.44 -10.87 10.80
N CYS A 33 -1.10 -9.73 10.78
CA CYS A 33 -2.55 -9.61 10.70
C CYS A 33 -2.91 -8.80 9.44
N HIS A 34 -3.34 -9.49 8.39
CA HIS A 34 -3.74 -8.92 7.12
C HIS A 34 -4.77 -9.83 6.45
N LEU A 35 -5.50 -9.29 5.46
CA LEU A 35 -6.46 -10.07 4.69
C LEU A 35 -5.75 -11.01 3.70
N ALA A 36 -4.71 -10.52 3.02
CA ALA A 36 -3.87 -11.29 2.11
C ALA A 36 -2.57 -10.54 1.81
N MET A 37 -1.59 -11.24 1.23
CA MET A 37 -0.45 -10.63 0.55
C MET A 37 -0.82 -10.38 -0.91
N ALA A 38 -0.93 -9.11 -1.32
CA ALA A 38 -1.26 -8.72 -2.68
C ALA A 38 0.00 -8.30 -3.46
N PRO A 39 0.07 -8.52 -4.78
CA PRO A 39 1.13 -7.96 -5.61
C PRO A 39 1.06 -6.43 -5.59
N ASN A 40 2.22 -5.78 -5.60
CA ASN A 40 2.32 -4.31 -5.71
C ASN A 40 1.84 -3.83 -7.09
N HIS A 41 1.55 -2.53 -7.19
CA HIS A 41 1.24 -1.91 -8.48
C HIS A 41 2.40 -2.08 -9.48
N ALA A 42 2.07 -2.31 -10.74
CA ALA A 42 3.01 -2.46 -11.84
C ALA A 42 2.60 -1.60 -13.05
N VAL A 43 3.59 -1.17 -13.83
CA VAL A 43 3.36 -0.50 -15.12
C VAL A 43 3.39 -1.56 -16.21
N VAL A 44 2.41 -1.51 -17.12
CA VAL A 44 2.27 -2.49 -18.21
C VAL A 44 2.36 -1.83 -19.58
N SER A 45 2.87 -2.57 -20.56
CA SER A 45 2.97 -2.13 -21.96
C SER A 45 2.85 -3.33 -22.90
N ARG A 46 2.93 -3.07 -24.20
CA ARG A 46 3.16 -4.13 -25.19
C ARG A 46 4.55 -4.72 -24.99
N GLU A 47 4.71 -6.00 -25.32
CA GLU A 47 5.97 -6.74 -25.10
C GLU A 47 7.15 -6.05 -25.79
N GLU A 48 6.98 -5.63 -27.05
CA GLU A 48 8.03 -4.97 -27.84
C GLU A 48 8.43 -3.57 -27.33
N LYS A 49 7.67 -3.02 -26.37
CA LYS A 49 7.92 -1.70 -25.75
C LYS A 49 8.38 -1.78 -24.30
N ALA A 50 8.35 -2.96 -23.67
CA ALA A 50 8.64 -3.11 -22.24
C ALA A 50 10.03 -2.58 -21.86
N GLU A 51 11.06 -2.93 -22.63
CA GLU A 51 12.43 -2.46 -22.36
C GLU A 51 12.59 -0.95 -22.56
N HIS A 52 11.99 -0.40 -23.62
CA HIS A 52 12.05 1.05 -23.83
C HIS A 52 11.35 1.83 -22.71
N LEU A 53 10.17 1.36 -22.29
CA LEU A 53 9.43 1.97 -21.18
C LEU A 53 10.22 1.90 -19.87
N LYS A 54 10.87 0.76 -19.60
CA LYS A 54 11.74 0.59 -18.42
C LYS A 54 12.87 1.62 -18.40
N GLN A 55 13.55 1.84 -19.53
CA GLN A 55 14.60 2.86 -19.62
C GLN A 55 14.05 4.26 -19.36
N VAL A 56 12.93 4.62 -19.98
CA VAL A 56 12.30 5.94 -19.78
C VAL A 56 11.91 6.16 -18.32
N LEU A 57 11.31 5.16 -17.66
CA LEU A 57 10.93 5.24 -16.24
C LEU A 57 12.13 5.34 -15.30
N LEU A 58 13.27 4.71 -15.62
CA LEU A 58 14.49 4.82 -14.83
C LEU A 58 15.18 6.18 -14.98
N LEU A 59 15.00 6.86 -16.11
CA LEU A 59 15.54 8.21 -16.33
C LEU A 59 14.74 9.32 -15.64
N GLN A 60 13.47 9.05 -15.29
CA GLN A 60 12.59 10.02 -14.62
C GLN A 60 12.61 9.92 -13.08
N GLN A 61 13.31 8.92 -12.53
CA GLN A 61 13.53 8.74 -11.09
C GLN A 61 14.75 9.52 -10.63
#